data_AF-A0A8S2U8X1-F1
#
_entry.id   AF-A0A8S2U8X1-F1
#
_cell.length_a   1.000
_cell.length_b   1.000
_cell.length_c   1.000
_cell.angle_alpha   90.00
_cell.angle_beta   90.00
_cell.angle_gamma   90.00
#
_symmetry.space_group_name_H-M   'P 1'
#
loop_
_entity.id
_entity.type
_entity.pdbx_description
1 polymer ?
#
loop_
_entity_poly.entity_id
_entity_poly.type
_entity_poly.pdbx_seq_one_letter_code
_entity_poly.pdbx_strand_id
1 'polypeptide(L)' 'MHSSLLLVYLCLGFFTNVFTSPITYEDVRGTPYTVSYDHRAITINGVRTMLISGAIHYPRSTP' A
#
# COMPACT_ATOMS: atom_id res chain seq x y z
N MET A 1 22.30 -28.47 -12.95
CA MET A 1 22.50 -27.10 -12.41
C MET A 1 21.50 -26.07 -12.98
N HIS A 2 20.95 -26.24 -14.20
CA HIS A 2 19.93 -25.33 -14.74
C HIS A 2 18.50 -25.54 -14.20
N SER A 3 18.12 -26.79 -13.90
CA SER A 3 16.77 -27.14 -13.39
C SER A 3 16.47 -26.60 -11.99
N SER A 4 17.48 -26.50 -11.12
CA SER A 4 17.35 -25.96 -9.76
C SER A 4 17.15 -24.45 -9.75
N LEU A 5 17.76 -23.72 -10.70
CA LEU A 5 17.58 -22.27 -10.83
C LEU A 5 16.14 -21.91 -11.21
N LEU A 6 15.54 -22.65 -12.14
CA LEU A 6 14.15 -22.44 -12.56
C LEU A 6 13.15 -22.66 -11.41
N LEU A 7 13.39 -23.65 -10.56
CA LEU A 7 12.59 -23.89 -9.36
C LEU A 7 12.71 -22.73 -8.35
N VAL A 8 13.92 -22.19 -8.17
CA VAL A 8 14.17 -21.02 -7.31
C VAL A 8 13.49 -19.76 -7.85
N TYR A 9 13.54 -19.52 -9.16
CA TYR A 9 12.82 -18.41 -9.80
C TYR A 9 11.29 -18.54 -9.66
N LEU A 10 10.74 -19.74 -9.77
CA LEU A 10 9.32 -20.01 -9.52
C LEU A 10 8.91 -19.77 -8.07
N CYS A 11 9.72 -20.21 -7.10
CA CYS A 11 9.47 -19.97 -5.68
C CYS A 11 9.54 -18.48 -5.29
N LEU A 12 10.52 -17.74 -5.82
CA LEU A 12 10.63 -16.28 -5.62
C LEU A 12 9.46 -15.52 -6.26
N GLY A 13 9.03 -15.90 -7.46
CA GLY A 13 7.89 -15.28 -8.15
C GLY A 13 6.53 -15.55 -7.49
N PHE A 14 6.37 -16.71 -6.83
CA PHE A 14 5.16 -16.98 -6.04
C PHE A 14 5.12 -16.19 -4.72
N PHE A 15 6.27 -15.92 -4.11
CA PHE A 15 6.34 -15.24 -2.80
C PHE A 15 5.94 -13.76 -2.86
N THR A 16 6.20 -13.06 -3.98
CA THR A 16 5.88 -11.64 -4.13
C THR A 16 4.38 -11.34 -4.21
N ASN A 17 3.55 -12.34 -4.51
CA ASN A 17 2.11 -12.16 -4.77
C ASN A 17 1.22 -12.25 -3.52
N VAL A 18 1.77 -12.57 -2.34
CA VAL A 18 0.98 -12.82 -1.12
C VAL A 18 1.13 -11.71 -0.08
N PHE A 19 2.14 -10.85 -0.20
CA PHE A 19 2.37 -9.74 0.73
C PHE A 19 1.86 -8.41 0.16
N THR A 20 0.59 -8.09 0.43
CA THR A 20 0.13 -6.69 0.40
C THR A 20 0.44 -6.07 1.76
N SER A 21 1.34 -5.08 1.79
CA SER A 21 1.51 -4.21 2.95
C SER A 21 0.43 -3.12 2.95
N PRO A 22 0.01 -2.61 4.12
CA PRO A 22 -0.83 -1.41 4.18
C PRO A 22 -0.13 -0.25 3.47
N ILE A 23 -0.88 0.55 2.72
CA ILE A 23 -0.34 1.78 2.13
C ILE A 23 0.07 2.75 3.25
N THR A 24 1.25 3.34 3.10
CA THR A 24 1.82 4.30 4.03
C THR A 24 1.93 5.68 3.37
N TYR A 25 2.19 6.71 4.18
CA TYR A 25 2.39 8.06 3.65
C TYR A 25 3.55 8.14 2.64
N GLU A 26 4.61 7.36 2.86
CA GLU A 26 5.80 7.37 1.98
C GLU A 26 5.50 6.85 0.57
N ASP A 27 4.50 5.98 0.42
CA ASP A 27 4.10 5.44 -0.89
C ASP A 27 3.43 6.48 -1.79
N VAL A 28 2.86 7.55 -1.20
CA VAL A 28 2.07 8.56 -1.92
C VAL A 28 2.63 9.97 -1.82
N ARG A 29 3.60 10.23 -0.93
CA ARG A 29 4.10 11.60 -0.71
C ARG A 29 4.71 12.17 -1.99
N GLY A 30 4.38 13.42 -2.29
CA GLY A 30 4.97 14.16 -3.42
C GLY A 30 4.58 13.64 -4.81
N THR A 31 3.67 12.66 -4.92
CA THR A 31 3.15 12.17 -6.19
C THR A 31 1.62 12.27 -6.21
N PRO A 32 0.99 12.58 -7.37
CA PRO A 32 -0.46 12.52 -7.48
C PRO A 32 -0.97 11.09 -7.24
N TYR A 33 -2.05 10.96 -6.48
CA TYR A 33 -2.72 9.68 -6.24
C TYR A 33 -4.23 9.82 -6.43
N THR A 34 -4.88 8.70 -6.73
CA THR A 34 -6.34 8.62 -6.92
C THR A 34 -7.01 8.17 -5.63
N VAL A 35 -8.14 8.78 -5.30
CA VAL A 35 -8.95 8.42 -4.13
C VAL A 35 -10.35 8.09 -4.62
N SER A 36 -10.87 6.94 -4.20
CA SER A 36 -12.25 6.53 -4.47
C SER A 36 -12.77 5.71 -3.28
N TYR A 37 -13.97 5.15 -3.37
CA TYR A 37 -14.53 4.28 -2.36
C TYR A 37 -15.47 3.25 -3.00
N ASP A 38 -15.67 2.14 -2.31
CA ASP A 38 -16.71 1.17 -2.63
C ASP A 38 -17.52 0.83 -1.38
N HIS A 39 -18.39 -0.19 -1.46
CA HIS A 39 -19.24 -0.61 -0.36
C HIS A 39 -18.47 -1.08 0.89
N ARG A 40 -17.15 -1.31 0.80
CA ARG A 40 -16.33 -1.88 1.86
C ARG A 40 -15.32 -0.89 2.42
N ALA A 41 -14.66 -0.11 1.57
CA ALA A 41 -13.54 0.74 2.00
C ALA A 41 -13.28 1.93 1.07
N ILE A 42 -12.52 2.89 1.60
CA ILE A 42 -11.80 3.86 0.78
C ILE A 42 -10.71 3.12 -0.01
N THR A 43 -10.48 3.56 -1.24
CA THR A 43 -9.37 3.09 -2.08
C THR A 43 -8.40 4.22 -2.37
N ILE A 44 -7.10 3.90 -2.30
CA ILE A 44 -6.02 4.78 -2.73
C ILE A 44 -5.27 4.06 -3.84
N ASN A 45 -5.20 4.65 -5.04
CA ASN A 45 -4.64 4.00 -6.24
C ASN A 45 -5.27 2.61 -6.52
N GLY A 46 -6.58 2.49 -6.32
CA GLY A 46 -7.32 1.24 -6.52
C GLY A 46 -7.14 0.18 -5.42
N VAL A 47 -6.24 0.40 -4.46
CA VAL A 47 -6.03 -0.51 -3.32
C VAL A 47 -6.95 -0.12 -2.18
N ARG A 48 -7.76 -1.08 -1.68
CA ARG A 48 -8.62 -0.88 -0.50
C ARG A 48 -7.77 -0.67 0.73
N THR A 49 -8.02 0.44 1.43
CA THR A 49 -7.20 0.89 2.55
C THR A 49 -8.04 1.01 3.81
N MET A 50 -7.58 0.37 4.89
CA MET A 50 -8.05 0.70 6.23
C MET A 50 -7.36 1.99 6.67
N LEU A 51 -8.09 3.11 6.57
CA LEU A 51 -7.54 4.42 6.90
C LEU A 51 -7.60 4.66 8.42
N ILE A 52 -6.44 4.84 9.04
CA ILE A 52 -6.31 5.22 10.44
C ILE A 52 -5.95 6.71 10.47
N SER A 53 -6.81 7.53 11.07
CA SER A 53 -6.66 8.98 11.14
C SER A 53 -6.63 9.48 12.58
N GLY A 54 -6.13 10.70 12.77
CA GLY A 54 -6.16 11.44 14.02
C GLY A 54 -6.68 12.85 13.78
N ALA A 55 -7.27 13.46 14.83
CA ALA A 55 -7.77 14.82 14.76
C ALA A 55 -6.71 15.80 15.29
N ILE A 56 -6.35 16.79 14.47
CA ILE A 56 -5.48 17.90 14.87
C ILE A 56 -6.25 19.20 14.63
N HIS A 57 -6.43 19.99 15.69
CA HIS A 57 -7.11 21.28 15.60
C HIS A 57 -6.05 22.38 15.42
N TYR A 58 -5.89 22.85 14.18
CA TYR A 58 -4.81 23.76 13.78
C TYR A 58 -4.60 25.00 14.67
N PRO A 59 -5.64 25.67 15.25
CA PRO A 59 -5.43 26.81 16.16
C PRO A 59 -4.81 26.44 17.51
N ARG A 60 -4.75 25.15 17.87
CA ARG A 60 -4.17 24.65 19.13
C ARG A 60 -2.70 24.23 18.98
N SER A 61 -2.07 24.51 17.85
CA SER A 61 -0.67 24.18 17.59
C SER A 61 0.06 25.37 16.97
N THR A 62 1.36 25.46 17.24
CA THR A 62 2.25 26.38 16.52
C THR A 62 2.59 25.76 15.16
N PRO A 63 2.60 26.54 14.06
CA PRO A 63 3.09 26.07 12.75
C PRO A 63 4.54 25.55 12.80
#